data_AF-A0A7C4C064-F1
#
_entry.id   AF-A0A7C4C064-F1
#
_cell.length_a   1.000
_cell.length_b   1.000
_cell.length_c   1.000
_cell.angle_alpha   90.00
_cell.angle_beta   90.00
_cell.angle_gamma   90.00
#
_symmetry.space_group_name_H-M   'P 1'
#
loop_
_entity.id
_entity.type
_entity.pdbx_description
1 polymer ?
#
loop_
_entity_poly.entity_id
_entity_poly.type
_entity_poly.pdbx_seq_one_letter_code
_entity_poly.pdbx_strand_id
1 'polypeptide(L)' 'MKRILTMLPIAAPLLAQQGRGTISGTVTDATGATVPGATIIITNAATNAAFSTTTNELGYYRRWCF' A
#
# COMPACT_ATOMS: atom_id res chain seq x y z
N MET A 1 44.50 19.31 -30.26
CA MET A 1 43.39 19.88 -29.45
C MET A 1 42.19 18.96 -29.60
N LYS A 2 41.88 18.10 -28.62
CA LYS A 2 40.74 17.17 -28.69
C LYS A 2 39.57 17.79 -27.94
N ARG A 3 38.54 18.24 -28.68
CA ARG A 3 37.29 18.76 -28.11
C ARG A 3 36.45 17.57 -27.66
N ILE A 4 36.33 17.36 -26.35
CA ILE A 4 35.40 16.39 -25.78
C ILE A 4 34.01 17.06 -25.79
N LEU A 5 33.10 16.51 -26.60
CA LEU A 5 31.72 16.95 -26.67
C LEU A 5 30.93 16.17 -25.61
N THR A 6 30.60 16.81 -24.49
CA THR A 6 29.85 16.18 -23.40
C THR A 6 28.36 16.13 -23.78
N MET A 7 27.84 14.92 -24.01
CA MET A 7 26.42 14.70 -24.29
C MET A 7 25.63 14.67 -22.97
N LEU A 8 24.64 15.56 -22.83
CA LEU A 8 23.74 15.61 -21.67
C LEU A 8 22.50 14.72 -21.94
N PRO A 9 22.29 13.62 -21.20
CA PRO A 9 21.13 12.77 -21.40
C PRO A 9 19.86 13.48 -20.90
N ILE A 10 18.87 13.60 -21.79
CA ILE A 10 17.51 14.09 -21.45
C ILE A 10 16.72 12.87 -20.95
N ALA A 11 16.50 12.79 -19.64
CA ALA A 11 15.66 11.77 -19.04
C ALA A 11 14.18 12.17 -19.16
N ALA A 12 13.39 11.42 -19.93
CA ALA A 12 11.94 11.59 -19.98
C ALA A 12 11.30 11.00 -18.70
N PRO A 13 10.26 11.63 -18.13
CA PRO A 13 9.57 11.11 -16.96
C PRO A 13 8.81 9.82 -17.30
N LEU A 14 9.08 8.72 -16.57
CA LEU A 14 8.31 7.48 -16.67
C LEU A 14 7.03 7.58 -15.83
N LEU A 15 5.87 7.51 -16.48
CA LEU A 15 4.53 7.54 -15.83
C LEU A 15 4.12 6.20 -15.16
N ALA A 16 5.07 5.39 -14.72
CA ALA A 16 4.81 4.10 -14.06
C ALA A 16 4.65 4.22 -12.53
N GLN A 17 4.71 5.42 -11.95
CA GLN A 17 4.57 5.62 -10.51
C GLN A 17 3.09 5.54 -10.12
N GLN A 18 2.70 4.40 -9.54
CA GLN A 18 1.38 4.22 -8.96
C GLN A 18 1.37 4.75 -7.52
N GLY A 19 0.28 5.43 -7.15
CA GLY A 19 0.06 5.86 -5.77
C GLY A 19 0.01 4.65 -4.84
N ARG A 20 0.78 4.67 -3.76
CA ARG A 20 0.77 3.61 -2.75
C ARG A 20 -0.15 4.03 -1.61
N GLY A 21 -1.25 3.30 -1.43
CA GLY A 21 -2.14 3.44 -0.28
C GLY A 21 -1.85 2.39 0.79
N THR A 22 -1.90 2.78 2.05
CA THR A 22 -1.91 1.83 3.18
C THR A 22 -3.17 2.05 3.99
N ILE A 23 -3.88 0.96 4.29
CA ILE A 23 -5.03 0.96 5.17
C ILE A 23 -4.63 0.21 6.44
N SER A 24 -4.81 0.84 7.59
CA SER A 24 -4.49 0.27 8.89
C SER A 24 -5.54 0.64 9.92
N GLY A 25 -5.73 -0.23 10.90
CA GLY A 25 -6.65 0.00 12.01
C GLY A 25 -6.55 -1.12 13.04
N THR A 26 -7.47 -1.09 14.00
CA THR A 26 -7.59 -2.08 15.06
C THR A 26 -9.01 -2.62 15.09
N VAL A 27 -9.16 -3.94 15.17
CA VAL A 27 -10.46 -4.61 15.30
C VAL A 27 -10.78 -4.83 16.77
N THR A 28 -11.97 -4.40 17.19
CA THR A 28 -12.50 -4.58 18.54
C THR A 28 -13.90 -5.20 18.49
N ASP A 29 -14.27 -5.93 19.54
CA ASP A 29 -15.63 -6.45 19.74
C ASP A 29 -16.50 -5.43 20.51
N ALA A 30 -17.80 -5.69 20.66
CA ALA A 30 -18.79 -4.87 21.36
C ALA A 30 -18.44 -4.59 22.83
N THR A 31 -17.56 -5.39 23.44
CA THR A 31 -17.04 -5.18 24.79
C THR A 31 -15.83 -4.24 24.84
N GLY A 32 -15.28 -3.85 23.69
CA GLY A 32 -14.06 -3.06 23.56
C GLY A 32 -12.76 -3.89 23.56
N ALA A 33 -12.84 -5.21 23.65
CA ALA A 33 -11.67 -6.09 23.57
C ALA A 33 -11.12 -6.20 22.13
N THR A 34 -9.80 -6.25 21.96
CA THR A 34 -9.15 -6.42 20.65
C THR A 34 -9.34 -7.84 20.12
N VAL A 35 -9.59 -7.97 18.82
CA VAL A 35 -9.85 -9.26 18.17
C VAL A 35 -8.64 -9.73 17.36
N PRO A 36 -7.86 -10.71 17.84
CA PRO A 36 -6.75 -11.29 17.09
C PRO A 36 -7.23 -12.31 16.06
N GLY A 37 -6.48 -12.46 14.96
CA GLY A 37 -6.77 -13.45 13.91
C GLY A 37 -8.01 -13.15 13.06
N ALA A 38 -8.58 -11.94 13.15
CA ALA A 38 -9.71 -11.53 12.34
C ALA A 38 -9.29 -11.37 10.87
N THR A 39 -10.00 -12.03 9.96
CA THR A 39 -9.80 -11.88 8.51
C THR A 39 -10.44 -10.60 8.03
N ILE A 40 -9.65 -9.76 7.35
CA ILE A 40 -10.07 -8.48 6.80
C ILE A 40 -9.92 -8.55 5.28
N ILE A 41 -10.98 -8.17 4.56
CA ILE A 41 -10.98 -8.03 3.11
C ILE A 41 -11.22 -6.57 2.77
N ILE A 42 -10.24 -5.95 2.13
CA ILE A 42 -10.28 -4.58 1.67
C ILE A 42 -10.59 -4.59 0.19
N THR A 43 -11.74 -4.03 -0.20
CA THR A 43 -12.14 -3.94 -1.60
C THR A 43 -12.04 -2.50 -2.08
N ASN A 44 -11.31 -2.29 -3.18
CA ASN A 44 -11.32 -1.01 -3.88
C ASN A 44 -12.63 -0.88 -4.66
N ALA A 45 -13.50 0.05 -4.27
CA ALA A 45 -14.81 0.22 -4.91
C ALA A 45 -14.74 0.68 -6.38
N ALA A 46 -13.65 1.33 -6.80
CA ALA A 46 -13.50 1.79 -8.18
C ALA A 46 -12.99 0.68 -9.12
N THR A 47 -12.13 -0.21 -8.63
CA THR A 47 -11.46 -1.24 -9.45
C THR A 47 -11.91 -2.67 -9.15
N ASN A 48 -12.69 -2.88 -8.08
CA ASN A 48 -13.04 -4.18 -7.52
C ASN A 48 -11.84 -5.06 -7.10
N ALA A 49 -10.64 -4.48 -6.98
CA ALA A 49 -9.49 -5.19 -6.45
C ALA A 49 -9.68 -5.51 -4.95
N ALA A 50 -9.39 -6.75 -4.55
CA ALA A 50 -9.54 -7.22 -3.18
C ALA A 50 -8.19 -7.56 -2.55
N PHE A 51 -7.97 -7.10 -1.31
CA PHE A 51 -6.77 -7.34 -0.53
C PHE A 51 -7.14 -7.94 0.81
N SER A 52 -6.67 -9.16 1.08
CA SER A 52 -6.84 -9.79 2.38
C SER A 52 -5.68 -9.48 3.33
N THR A 53 -5.98 -9.40 4.62
CA THR A 53 -5.02 -9.34 5.72
C THR A 53 -5.65 -9.92 6.99
N THR A 54 -4.84 -10.21 8.00
CA THR A 54 -5.30 -10.72 9.29
C THR A 54 -4.80 -9.80 10.41
N THR A 55 -5.57 -9.68 11.48
CA THR A 55 -5.16 -8.92 12.66
C THR A 55 -4.12 -9.69 13.49
N ASN A 56 -3.21 -8.94 14.13
CA ASN A 56 -2.24 -9.48 15.07
C ASN A 56 -2.83 -9.65 16.48
N GLU A 57 -1.99 -9.99 17.47
CA GLU A 57 -2.38 -10.22 18.86
C GLU A 57 -3.03 -9.00 19.53
N LEU A 58 -2.74 -7.79 19.03
CA LEU A 58 -3.32 -6.53 19.49
C LEU A 58 -4.56 -6.12 18.68
N GLY A 59 -5.09 -7.00 17.83
CA GLY A 59 -6.19 -6.69 16.90
C GLY A 59 -5.79 -5.71 15.79
N TYR A 60 -4.52 -5.33 15.68
CA TYR A 60 -4.03 -4.38 14.71
C TYR A 60 -3.80 -5.03 13.35
N TYR A 61 -4.13 -4.31 12.28
CA TYR A 61 -3.81 -4.70 10.92
C TYR A 61 -3.23 -3.51 10.15
N ARG A 62 -2.38 -3.83 9.16
CA ARG A 62 -1.84 -2.86 8.22
C ARG A 62 -1.66 -3.53 6.87
N ARG A 63 -2.36 -3.03 5.85
CA ARG A 63 -2.34 -3.60 4.51
C ARG A 63 -2.05 -2.53 3.47
N TRP A 64 -1.09 -2.84 2.61
CA TRP A 64 -0.83 -2.09 1.38
C TRP A 64 -1.89 -2.44 0.35
N CYS A 65 -2.56 -1.44 -0.21
CA CYS A 65 -3.58 -1.58 -1.24
C CYS A 65 -3.07 -0.86 -2.49
N PHE A 66 -3.02 -1.55 -3.63
CA PHE A 66 -2.52 -1.04 -4.91
C PHE A 66 -3.44 -1.43 -6.06
#